data_AF-A0A9X3K637-F1
#
_entry.id   AF-A0A9X3K637-F1
#
_cell.length_a   1.000
_cell.length_b   1.000
_cell.length_c   1.000
_cell.angle_alpha   90.00
_cell.angle_beta   90.00
_cell.angle_gamma   90.00
#
_symmetry.space_group_name_H-M   'P 1'
#
loop_
_entity.id
_entity.type
_entity.pdbx_description
1 polymer ?
#
loop_
_entity_poly.entity_id
_entity_poly.type
_entity_poly.pdbx_seq_one_letter_code
_entity_poly.pdbx_strand_id
1 'polypeptide(L)'
;MGTKFEDKQISSEDGFWTMFYFLKEHYDLSGGAFELSDILSACEPVKRLNPALVIPADSSMVHYWNEALDKYRKNGKPDFK
;
A
#
# COMPACT_ATOMS: atom_id res chain seq x y z
N MET A 1 16.50 9.35 0.09
CA MET A 1 15.96 9.04 -1.26
C MET A 1 14.47 8.78 -1.07
N GLY A 2 13.59 9.53 -1.73
CA GLY A 2 12.14 9.34 -1.55
C GLY A 2 11.66 8.07 -2.26
N THR A 3 10.92 7.21 -1.55
CA THR A 3 10.26 6.04 -2.11
C THR A 3 9.23 6.49 -3.14
N LYS A 4 9.25 5.88 -4.34
CA LYS A 4 8.29 6.15 -5.42
C LYS A 4 7.43 4.91 -5.66
N PHE A 5 6.21 5.12 -6.13
CA PHE A 5 5.38 4.02 -6.62
C PHE A 5 6.08 3.35 -7.80
N GLU A 6 6.03 2.03 -7.87
CA GLU A 6 6.45 1.32 -9.07
C GLU A 6 5.58 1.72 -10.27
N ASP A 7 6.21 2.18 -11.35
CA ASP A 7 5.53 2.59 -12.58
C ASP A 7 5.21 1.39 -13.46
N LYS A 8 4.23 0.58 -13.04
CA LYS A 8 3.79 -0.63 -13.74
C LYS A 8 2.26 -0.68 -13.80
N GLN A 9 1.71 -0.96 -14.98
CA GLN A 9 0.28 -1.24 -15.11
C GLN A 9 -0.08 -2.55 -14.38
N ILE A 10 -1.16 -2.52 -13.60
CA ILE A 10 -1.75 -3.68 -12.95
C ILE A 10 -3.21 -3.78 -13.36
N SER A 11 -3.75 -5.00 -13.43
CA SER A 11 -5.18 -5.19 -13.67
C SER A 11 -6.01 -4.75 -12.45
N SER A 12 -7.31 -4.52 -12.62
CA SER A 12 -8.20 -4.22 -11.48
C SER A 12 -8.23 -5.35 -10.46
N GLU A 13 -8.13 -6.61 -10.91
CA GLU A 13 -8.07 -7.78 -10.02
C GLU A 13 -6.74 -7.81 -9.25
N ASP A 14 -5.62 -7.56 -9.92
CA ASP A 14 -4.30 -7.51 -9.30
C ASP A 14 -4.25 -6.40 -8.24
N GLY A 15 -4.84 -5.24 -8.55
CA GLY A 15 -4.97 -4.11 -7.64
C GLY A 15 -5.78 -4.46 -6.39
N PHE A 16 -6.88 -5.20 -6.55
CA PHE A 16 -7.69 -5.66 -5.42
C PHE A 16 -6.89 -6.57 -4.47
N TRP A 17 -6.19 -7.56 -5.02
CA TRP A 17 -5.41 -8.49 -4.20
C TRP A 17 -4.13 -7.85 -3.63
N THR A 18 -3.54 -6.89 -4.33
CA THR A 18 -2.46 -6.06 -3.78
C THR A 18 -2.95 -5.27 -2.57
N MET A 19 -4.13 -4.65 -2.65
CA MET A 19 -4.75 -3.97 -1.50
C MET A 19 -4.99 -4.92 -0.33
N PHE A 20 -5.43 -6.16 -0.60
CA PHE A 20 -5.56 -7.17 0.44
C PHE A 20 -4.22 -7.43 1.15
N TYR A 21 -3.12 -7.66 0.41
CA TYR A 21 -1.81 -7.86 1.02
C TYR A 21 -1.31 -6.63 1.79
N PHE A 22 -1.58 -5.44 1.28
CA PHE A 22 -1.25 -4.18 1.94
C PHE A 22 -1.95 -4.06 3.30
N LEU A 23 -3.26 -4.27 3.35
CA LEU A 23 -4.04 -4.22 4.59
C LEU A 23 -3.67 -5.34 5.55
N LYS A 24 -3.43 -6.56 5.04
CA LYS A 24 -3.03 -7.71 5.86
C LYS A 24 -1.70 -7.47 6.57
N GLU A 25 -0.73 -6.84 5.91
CA GLU A 25 0.56 -6.49 6.51
C GLU A 25 0.38 -5.53 7.69
N HIS A 26 -0.44 -4.49 7.55
CA HIS A 26 -0.71 -3.54 8.63
C HIS A 26 -1.50 -4.19 9.79
N TYR A 27 -2.44 -5.07 9.46
CA TYR A 27 -3.14 -5.87 10.46
C TYR A 27 -2.16 -6.73 11.27
N ASP A 28 -1.19 -7.36 10.61
CA ASP A 28 -0.19 -8.21 11.27
C ASP A 28 0.80 -7.40 12.10
N LEU A 29 1.30 -6.28 11.57
CA LEU A 29 2.21 -5.37 12.27
C LEU A 29 1.59 -4.74 13.52
N SER A 30 0.28 -4.52 13.50
CA SER A 30 -0.46 -4.00 14.66
C SER A 30 -0.84 -5.08 15.69
N GLY A 31 -0.41 -6.34 15.48
CA GLY A 31 -0.79 -7.44 16.37
C GLY A 31 -2.30 -7.74 16.35
N GLY A 32 -2.96 -7.45 15.23
CA GLY A 32 -4.41 -7.56 15.07
C GLY A 32 -5.21 -6.38 15.59
N ALA A 33 -4.57 -5.38 16.21
CA ALA A 33 -5.19 -4.14 16.65
C ALA A 33 -5.10 -3.07 15.56
N PHE A 34 -5.88 -3.26 14.50
CA PHE A 34 -5.83 -2.42 13.31
C PHE A 34 -6.89 -1.32 13.32
N GLU A 35 -6.47 -0.05 13.42
CA GLU A 35 -7.38 1.10 13.26
C GLU A 35 -7.34 1.62 11.82
N LEU A 36 -8.50 1.60 11.15
CA LEU A 36 -8.63 2.08 9.78
C LEU A 36 -8.26 3.57 9.64
N SER A 37 -8.54 4.37 10.68
CA SER A 37 -8.20 5.79 10.73
C SER A 37 -6.71 6.03 10.52
N ASP A 38 -5.84 5.19 11.09
CA ASP A 38 -4.38 5.36 11.00
C ASP A 38 -3.90 5.21 9.55
N ILE A 39 -4.40 4.21 8.82
CA ILE A 39 -4.07 4.04 7.40
C ILE A 39 -4.61 5.21 6.58
N LEU A 40 -5.85 5.62 6.82
CA LEU A 40 -6.46 6.70 6.04
C LEU A 40 -5.67 7.99 6.22
N SER A 41 -5.33 8.36 7.47
CA SER A 41 -4.53 9.55 7.77
C SER A 41 -3.11 9.44 7.22
N ALA A 42 -2.45 8.28 7.29
CA ALA A 42 -1.12 8.08 6.70
C ALA A 42 -1.14 8.13 5.16
N CYS A 43 -2.24 7.70 4.54
CA CYS A 43 -2.45 7.75 3.08
C CYS A 43 -2.97 9.10 2.57
N GLU A 44 -3.33 10.05 3.46
CA GLU A 44 -3.89 11.33 3.03
C GLU A 44 -2.97 12.03 2.02
N PRO A 45 -3.52 12.51 0.90
CA PRO A 45 -2.72 13.12 -0.14
C PRO A 45 -2.16 14.46 0.33
N VAL A 46 -0.83 14.54 0.49
CA VAL A 46 -0.16 15.80 0.82
C VAL A 46 0.42 16.42 -0.44
N LYS A 47 -0.02 17.64 -0.75
CA LYS A 47 0.64 18.48 -1.77
C LYS A 47 1.95 18.99 -1.20
N ARG A 48 3.08 18.47 -1.68
CA ARG A 48 4.37 19.12 -1.42
C ARG A 48 4.53 20.36 -2.30
N LEU A 49 5.63 21.10 -2.12
CA LEU A 49 5.99 22.32 -2.87
C LEU A 49 5.83 22.21 -4.41
N ASN A 50 5.77 20.99 -4.95
CA ASN A 50 5.34 20.72 -6.33
C ASN A 50 3.90 20.17 -6.37
N PRO A 51 2.92 20.93 -6.93
CA PRO A 51 1.52 20.51 -7.04
C PRO A 51 1.29 19.22 -7.84
N ALA A 52 2.23 18.84 -8.71
CA ALA A 52 2.16 17.64 -9.52
C ALA A 52 2.56 16.36 -8.75
N LEU A 53 3.15 16.50 -7.55
CA LEU A 53 3.58 15.38 -6.74
C LEU A 53 2.62 15.20 -5.56
N VAL A 54 1.58 14.40 -5.76
CA VAL A 54 0.72 13.92 -4.68
C VAL A 54 1.35 12.66 -4.09
N ILE A 55 1.78 12.72 -2.84
CA ILE A 55 2.28 11.57 -2.09
C ILE A 55 1.46 11.39 -0.82
N PRO A 56 1.43 10.18 -0.24
CA PRO A 56 0.82 9.98 1.08
C PRO A 56 1.51 10.85 2.16
N ALA A 57 0.75 11.22 3.18
CA ALA A 57 1.22 11.97 4.34
C ALA A 57 2.41 11.29 5.01
N ASP A 58 2.36 9.95 5.10
CA ASP A 58 3.51 9.13 5.39
C ASP A 58 4.06 8.46 4.12
N SER A 59 5.30 8.80 3.76
CA SER A 59 6.00 8.21 2.62
C SER A 59 6.30 6.71 2.79
N SER A 60 6.23 6.17 4.01
CA SER A 60 6.35 4.73 4.28
C SER A 60 5.23 3.93 3.61
N MET A 61 4.05 4.51 3.40
CA MET A 61 2.92 3.86 2.72
C MET A 61 3.27 3.44 1.29
N VAL A 62 4.16 4.18 0.62
CA VAL A 62 4.65 3.81 -0.72
C VAL A 62 5.51 2.55 -0.66
N HIS A 63 6.29 2.39 0.40
CA HIS A 63 7.10 1.19 0.61
C HIS A 63 6.21 -0.03 0.85
N TYR A 64 5.25 0.06 1.78
CA TYR A 64 4.29 -1.02 2.04
C TYR A 64 3.47 -1.39 0.81
N TRP A 65 3.11 -0.41 -0.03
CA TRP A 65 2.44 -0.68 -1.30
C TRP A 65 3.30 -1.50 -2.26
N ASN A 66 4.56 -1.10 -2.44
CA ASN A 66 5.49 -1.82 -3.31
C ASN A 66 5.76 -3.25 -2.78
N GLU A 67 5.86 -3.42 -1.46
CA GLU A 67 5.98 -4.75 -0.86
C GLU A 67 4.73 -5.61 -1.08
N ALA A 68 3.53 -5.02 -0.97
CA ALA A 68 2.28 -5.71 -1.26
C ALA A 68 2.18 -6.15 -2.73
N LEU A 69 2.63 -5.30 -3.67
CA LEU A 69 2.73 -5.64 -5.10
C LEU A 69 3.65 -6.84 -5.32
N ASP A 70 4.82 -6.82 -4.69
CA ASP A 70 5.79 -7.92 -4.79
C ASP A 70 5.25 -9.21 -4.17
N LYS A 71 4.53 -9.11 -3.05
CA LYS A 71 3.88 -10.24 -2.38
C LYS A 71 2.80 -10.85 -3.27
N TYR A 72 1.94 -10.02 -3.88
CA TYR A 72 0.94 -10.48 -4.85
C TYR A 72 1.58 -11.17 -6.05
N ARG A 73 2.64 -10.61 -6.62
CA ARG A 73 3.33 -11.22 -7.77
C ARG A 73 3.95 -12.57 -7.45
N LYS A 74 4.50 -12.72 -6.25
CA LYS A 74 5.15 -13.96 -5.81
C LYS A 74 4.13 -15.04 -5.46
N ASN A 75 3.08 -14.67 -4.75
CA ASN A 75 2.16 -15.62 -4.12
C ASN A 75 0.84 -15.78 -4.88
N GLY A 76 0.53 -14.86 -5.80
CA GLY A 76 -0.76 -14.79 -6.46
C GLY A 76 -1.90 -14.47 -5.50
N LYS A 77 -3.08 -14.96 -5.84
CA LYS A 77 -4.30 -14.82 -5.04
C LYS A 77 -4.14 -15.65 -3.75
N PRO A 78 -4.50 -15.10 -2.57
CA PRO A 78 -4.44 -15.86 -1.32
C PRO A 78 -5.33 -17.10 -1.40
N ASP A 79 -4.78 -18.27 -1.04
CA ASP A 79 -5.53 -19.54 -0.95
C ASP A 79 -6.10 -19.64 0.48
N PHE A 80 -7.39 -19.38 0.63
CA PHE A 80 -8.10 -19.60 1.89
C PHE A 80 -8.66 -21.03 1.89
N LYS A 81 -7.78 -22.00 2.14
CA LYS A 81 -8.16 -23.38 2.43
C LYS A 81 -8.04 -23.68 3.91
#